data_AF-A0A2Y9DAG0-F1
#
_entry.id   AF-A0A2Y9DAG0-F1
#
_cell.length_a   1.000
_cell.length_b   1.000
_cell.length_c   1.000
_cell.angle_alpha   90.00
_cell.angle_beta   90.00
_cell.angle_gamma   90.00
#
_symmetry.space_group_name_H-M   'P 1'
#
loop_
_entity.id
_entity.type
_entity.pdbx_description
1 polymer ?
#
loop_
_entity_poly.entity_id
_entity_poly.type
_entity_poly.pdbx_seq_one_letter_code
_entity_poly.pdbx_strand_id
1 'polypeptide(L)'
;MEVAANCSLRVKRPLLDPRFEGYKLSLEPLPCYQLELDAAVAEVKLRDDQYTLEHMHAFGMYNYLHCDSWYQDSVYYIDNLGRIMNLTVMLDTALGKPREVFRLPADLTVYDNRLCASIHFTSSTWVTLSDGTGRLYLIATDERGNNSSKKWEIMFNEELGSPFIIIHSISLLKDEEHSIAALLLRIEKEELDMKGSGFYVSLEWVTISKKNKDNKKYEIIKHEILRGKSVPHYAALEPDGNGLMIVSYKSFQFIQTGQDLEENKNENMSEKIKEPLYYWQQTEDDLTITTQLPEDTTKEDIQVQFLPDHISIVLNGQLFLEGKLYSSVDHESSTYIIKENNSLEISLIKKNEGLTWPELIVGDKQGEFIRDSAQCAAIAERLMHLTSEELNPNPDKEKPPCNAQELEECDIFFEESSSLCRFDGNTLKTTHVVNLGSNEYLFSVIVDPKEMPCFSLRHDVDALLWQPHSSKQDDMWEHIATFNALGYVQASKRDKKFFACAPNYSYAALCECLRRVFIYRQPTPMSTVLYNRKEGRQVGQVAKQQVASLETNDAILGFQATNERLFVLTAKNLFLIKINTEN
;
A
#
# COMPACT_ATOMS: atom_id res chain seq x y z
N MET A 1 19.49 5.57 18.93
CA MET A 1 18.31 5.18 18.13
C MET A 1 18.78 4.07 17.21
N GLU A 2 18.29 2.85 17.39
CA GLU A 2 18.50 1.82 16.36
C GLU A 2 17.70 2.23 15.13
N VAL A 3 18.40 2.42 14.02
CA VAL A 3 17.82 2.70 12.71
C VAL A 3 17.21 1.40 12.20
N ALA A 4 16.00 1.45 11.64
CA ALA A 4 15.36 0.28 11.05
C ALA A 4 16.27 -0.35 9.97
N ALA A 5 16.36 -1.67 9.93
CA ALA A 5 17.16 -2.38 8.94
C ALA A 5 16.50 -2.24 7.56
N ASN A 6 17.25 -1.72 6.59
CA ASN A 6 16.83 -1.70 5.20
C ASN A 6 17.06 -3.10 4.59
N CYS A 7 15.98 -3.73 4.14
CA CYS A 7 15.98 -5.09 3.62
C CYS A 7 15.56 -5.11 2.15
N SER A 8 15.87 -6.20 1.44
CA SER A 8 15.46 -6.43 0.06
C SER A 8 14.82 -7.81 -0.11
N LEU A 9 13.82 -7.89 -0.99
CA LEU A 9 13.17 -9.14 -1.33
C LEU A 9 14.06 -9.96 -2.26
N ARG A 10 14.27 -11.24 -1.93
CA ARG A 10 15.16 -12.14 -2.68
C ARG A 10 14.35 -13.06 -3.59
N VAL A 11 14.31 -12.71 -4.88
CA VAL A 11 13.59 -13.51 -5.88
C VAL A 11 14.30 -14.84 -6.14
N LYS A 12 13.62 -15.95 -5.86
CA LYS A 12 14.10 -17.28 -6.23
C LYS A 12 13.99 -17.52 -7.73
N ARG A 13 15.11 -17.39 -8.44
CA ARG A 13 15.22 -17.65 -9.89
C ARG A 13 14.64 -19.00 -10.36
N PRO A 14 14.75 -20.12 -9.61
CA PRO A 14 14.15 -21.40 -10.04
C PRO A 14 12.63 -21.39 -10.15
N LEU A 15 11.94 -20.41 -9.55
CA LEU A 15 10.49 -20.26 -9.61
C LEU A 15 10.03 -19.38 -10.78
N LEU A 16 10.95 -18.74 -11.51
CA LEU A 16 10.61 -17.91 -12.67
C LEU A 16 10.68 -18.75 -13.96
N ASP A 17 9.76 -18.50 -14.89
CA ASP A 17 9.81 -19.05 -16.24
C ASP A 17 10.03 -17.95 -17.29
N PRO A 18 11.29 -17.59 -17.62
CA PRO A 18 11.58 -16.57 -18.62
C PRO A 18 11.20 -17.00 -20.04
N ARG A 19 10.81 -18.25 -20.26
CA ARG A 19 10.36 -18.78 -21.57
C ARG A 19 8.85 -18.93 -21.63
N PHE A 20 8.11 -18.36 -20.68
CA PHE A 20 6.66 -18.43 -20.67
C PHE A 20 6.08 -17.69 -21.88
N GLU A 21 5.40 -18.42 -22.77
CA GLU A 21 4.84 -17.87 -24.01
C GLU A 21 3.40 -17.34 -23.87
N GLY A 22 2.77 -17.53 -22.71
CA GLY A 22 1.40 -17.10 -22.45
C GLY A 22 0.40 -18.24 -22.28
N TYR A 23 -0.78 -17.88 -21.77
CA TYR A 23 -1.89 -18.81 -21.52
C TYR A 23 -2.60 -19.20 -22.82
N LYS A 24 -2.97 -20.48 -22.96
CA LYS A 24 -3.83 -20.98 -24.05
C LYS A 24 -5.27 -21.01 -23.59
N LEU A 25 -6.18 -20.44 -24.38
CA LEU A 25 -7.61 -20.48 -24.09
C LEU A 25 -8.10 -21.94 -24.10
N SER A 26 -8.71 -22.38 -23.01
CA SER A 26 -9.38 -23.67 -22.89
C SER A 26 -10.89 -23.45 -22.87
N LEU A 27 -11.59 -24.24 -23.70
CA LEU A 27 -13.05 -24.30 -23.76
C LEU A 27 -13.61 -25.51 -22.99
N GLU A 28 -12.77 -26.18 -22.19
CA GLU A 28 -13.22 -27.26 -21.31
C GLU A 28 -14.31 -26.75 -20.37
N PRO A 29 -15.41 -27.52 -20.19
CA PRO A 29 -16.54 -27.07 -19.40
C PRO A 29 -16.11 -26.85 -17.94
N LEU A 30 -16.53 -25.71 -17.39
CA LEU A 30 -16.41 -25.39 -15.98
C LEU A 30 -17.79 -25.54 -15.34
N PRO A 31 -18.02 -26.59 -14.52
CA PRO A 31 -19.29 -26.72 -13.81
C PRO A 31 -19.52 -25.50 -12.92
N CYS A 32 -20.61 -24.79 -13.17
CA CYS A 32 -21.05 -23.64 -12.40
C CYS A 32 -22.41 -23.95 -11.80
N TYR A 33 -22.53 -23.81 -10.49
CA TYR A 33 -23.75 -24.03 -9.74
C TYR A 33 -24.20 -22.71 -9.13
N GLN A 34 -25.51 -22.47 -9.13
CA GLN A 34 -26.10 -21.27 -8.55
C GLN A 34 -27.00 -21.64 -7.38
N LEU A 35 -26.86 -20.89 -6.31
CA LEU A 35 -27.69 -21.00 -5.11
C LEU A 35 -28.35 -19.64 -4.83
N GLU A 36 -29.67 -19.62 -4.83
CA GLU A 36 -30.45 -18.44 -4.45
C GLU A 36 -30.44 -18.26 -2.92
N LEU A 37 -30.24 -17.02 -2.47
CA LEU A 37 -30.17 -16.67 -1.06
C LEU A 37 -31.57 -16.32 -0.53
N ASP A 38 -31.91 -16.82 0.65
CA ASP A 38 -33.22 -16.54 1.27
C ASP A 38 -33.38 -15.05 1.68
N ALA A 39 -32.27 -14.34 1.89
CA ALA A 39 -32.22 -12.90 2.16
C ALA A 39 -31.01 -12.29 1.45
N ALA A 40 -31.08 -11.00 1.14
CA ALA A 40 -30.00 -10.31 0.45
C ALA A 40 -28.79 -10.10 1.36
N VAL A 41 -27.59 -10.08 0.79
CA VAL A 41 -26.35 -9.74 1.51
C VAL A 41 -26.46 -8.35 2.13
N ALA A 42 -25.94 -8.15 3.34
CA ALA A 42 -25.86 -6.86 4.03
C ALA A 42 -24.80 -5.94 3.40
N GLU A 43 -25.00 -5.56 2.14
CA GLU A 43 -24.16 -4.57 1.48
C GLU A 43 -24.33 -3.20 2.15
N VAL A 44 -23.22 -2.55 2.47
CA VAL A 44 -23.14 -1.17 2.94
C VAL A 44 -22.53 -0.33 1.83
N LYS A 45 -23.25 0.71 1.41
CA LYS A 45 -22.78 1.67 0.41
C LYS A 45 -22.14 2.86 1.11
N LEU A 46 -21.10 3.40 0.50
CA LEU A 46 -20.47 4.64 0.95
C LEU A 46 -21.47 5.80 0.86
N ARG A 47 -21.46 6.65 1.89
CA ARG A 47 -22.26 7.88 1.94
C ARG A 47 -21.55 9.02 1.20
N ASP A 48 -22.30 10.07 0.88
CA ASP A 48 -21.78 11.26 0.18
C ASP A 48 -20.59 11.92 0.90
N ASP A 49 -20.57 11.89 2.23
CA ASP A 49 -19.49 12.39 3.10
C ASP A 49 -18.32 11.40 3.26
N GLN A 50 -18.42 10.21 2.67
CA GLN A 50 -17.43 9.12 2.71
C GLN A 50 -16.86 8.80 1.32
N TYR A 51 -17.04 9.66 0.32
CA TYR A 51 -16.41 9.50 -1.00
C TYR A 51 -15.01 10.12 -1.03
N THR A 52 -14.13 9.69 -0.12
CA THR A 52 -12.69 10.01 -0.18
C THR A 52 -11.90 8.85 -0.76
N LEU A 53 -10.67 9.12 -1.20
CA LEU A 53 -9.76 8.07 -1.69
C LEU A 53 -9.59 6.96 -0.64
N GLU A 54 -9.40 7.31 0.63
CA GLU A 54 -9.19 6.35 1.72
C GLU A 54 -10.42 5.45 1.91
N HIS A 55 -11.63 6.01 1.91
CA HIS A 55 -12.86 5.24 2.06
C HIS A 55 -13.11 4.31 0.86
N MET A 56 -12.85 4.80 -0.36
CA MET A 56 -12.96 3.99 -1.57
C MET A 56 -11.97 2.81 -1.54
N HIS A 57 -10.74 3.04 -1.08
CA HIS A 57 -9.73 1.99 -0.93
C HIS A 57 -10.08 0.98 0.19
N ALA A 58 -10.58 1.44 1.35
CA ALA A 58 -10.89 0.55 2.46
C ALA A 58 -12.21 -0.22 2.30
N PHE A 59 -13.24 0.43 1.75
CA PHE A 59 -14.63 -0.08 1.80
C PHE A 59 -15.29 -0.20 0.43
N GLY A 60 -14.81 0.51 -0.60
CA GLY A 60 -15.43 0.54 -1.92
C GLY A 60 -15.44 -0.82 -2.63
N MET A 61 -14.41 -1.64 -2.41
CA MET A 61 -14.31 -3.01 -2.93
C MET A 61 -14.25 -4.06 -1.81
N TYR A 62 -15.01 -3.83 -0.74
CA TYR A 62 -15.07 -4.79 0.37
C TYR A 62 -15.57 -6.17 -0.09
N ASN A 63 -14.90 -7.23 0.37
CA ASN A 63 -15.28 -8.62 0.07
C ASN A 63 -16.24 -9.12 1.15
N TYR A 64 -17.53 -9.19 0.83
CA TYR A 64 -18.58 -9.64 1.75
C TYR A 64 -18.65 -11.17 1.94
N LEU A 65 -17.78 -11.91 1.23
CA LEU A 65 -17.68 -13.36 1.35
C LEU A 65 -16.41 -13.73 2.10
N HIS A 66 -16.56 -14.42 3.22
CA HIS A 66 -15.46 -14.85 4.08
C HIS A 66 -15.25 -16.36 3.96
N CYS A 67 -14.04 -16.80 3.63
CA CYS A 67 -13.67 -18.20 3.65
C CYS A 67 -13.08 -18.58 5.00
N ASP A 68 -13.45 -19.75 5.54
CA ASP A 68 -12.76 -20.30 6.71
C ASP A 68 -11.49 -21.01 6.25
N SER A 69 -10.34 -20.38 6.50
CA SER A 69 -9.03 -20.90 6.10
C SER A 69 -8.68 -22.23 6.76
N TRP A 70 -9.33 -22.59 7.87
CA TRP A 70 -9.19 -23.89 8.53
C TRP A 70 -10.07 -24.98 7.90
N TYR A 71 -11.12 -24.60 7.16
CA TYR A 71 -12.09 -25.47 6.53
C TYR A 71 -12.48 -24.92 5.15
N GLN A 72 -11.61 -25.16 4.15
CA GLN A 72 -11.69 -24.51 2.82
C GLN A 72 -13.02 -24.70 2.09
N ASP A 73 -13.83 -25.71 2.43
CA ASP A 73 -15.15 -25.92 1.83
C ASP A 73 -16.28 -25.12 2.49
N SER A 74 -15.96 -24.28 3.47
CA SER A 74 -16.92 -23.48 4.23
C SER A 74 -16.75 -21.98 4.00
N VAL A 75 -17.78 -21.36 3.44
CA VAL A 75 -17.85 -19.92 3.22
C VAL A 75 -18.98 -19.28 4.04
N TYR A 76 -18.80 -18.02 4.37
CA TYR A 76 -19.67 -17.26 5.25
C TYR A 76 -19.97 -15.88 4.67
N TYR A 77 -21.20 -15.41 4.86
CA TYR A 77 -21.61 -14.06 4.53
C TYR A 77 -22.62 -13.57 5.56
N ILE A 78 -22.85 -12.26 5.60
CA ILE A 78 -23.83 -11.64 6.50
C ILE A 78 -24.97 -11.11 5.66
N ASP A 79 -26.20 -11.48 6.01
CA ASP A 79 -27.39 -11.00 5.32
C ASP A 79 -27.96 -9.72 5.95
N ASN A 80 -28.87 -9.07 5.23
CA ASN A 80 -29.52 -7.83 5.64
C ASN A 80 -30.44 -7.97 6.87
N LEU A 81 -30.65 -9.19 7.38
CA LEU A 81 -31.34 -9.47 8.64
C LEU A 81 -30.36 -9.61 9.82
N GLY A 82 -29.06 -9.36 9.60
CA GLY A 82 -28.02 -9.47 10.62
C GLY A 82 -27.65 -10.92 10.96
N ARG A 83 -27.97 -11.88 10.09
CA ARG A 83 -27.64 -13.29 10.28
C ARG A 83 -26.32 -13.61 9.61
N ILE A 84 -25.45 -14.32 10.32
CA ILE A 84 -24.26 -14.94 9.76
C ILE A 84 -24.69 -16.27 9.16
N MET A 85 -24.58 -16.35 7.84
CA MET A 85 -24.96 -17.51 7.05
C MET A 85 -23.71 -18.27 6.64
N ASN A 86 -23.74 -19.60 6.76
CA ASN A 86 -22.66 -20.51 6.38
C ASN A 86 -23.13 -21.45 5.27
N LEU A 87 -22.32 -21.61 4.23
CA LEU A 87 -22.46 -22.69 3.26
C LEU A 87 -21.23 -23.60 3.34
N THR A 88 -21.44 -24.89 3.60
CA THR A 88 -20.40 -25.91 3.53
C THR A 88 -20.69 -26.85 2.36
N VAL A 89 -19.74 -27.00 1.44
CA VAL A 89 -19.89 -27.85 0.26
C VAL A 89 -19.44 -29.28 0.59
N MET A 90 -20.39 -30.21 0.70
CA MET A 90 -20.09 -31.64 0.89
C MET A 90 -19.97 -32.37 -0.45
N LEU A 91 -20.90 -32.09 -1.35
CA LEU A 91 -21.01 -32.64 -2.68
C LEU A 91 -21.40 -31.51 -3.63
N ASP A 92 -20.63 -31.36 -4.71
CA ASP A 92 -20.83 -30.27 -5.67
C ASP A 92 -22.21 -30.33 -6.34
N THR A 93 -22.76 -31.54 -6.50
CA THR A 93 -24.05 -31.78 -7.17
C THR A 93 -25.26 -31.63 -6.25
N ALA A 94 -25.06 -31.50 -4.93
CA ALA A 94 -26.12 -31.41 -3.94
C ALA A 94 -25.81 -30.29 -2.94
N LEU A 95 -25.73 -29.06 -3.46
CA LEU A 95 -25.56 -27.88 -2.62
C LEU A 95 -26.76 -27.74 -1.69
N GLY A 96 -26.50 -27.84 -0.39
CA GLY A 96 -27.48 -27.50 0.63
C GLY A 96 -27.80 -26.00 0.63
N LYS A 97 -28.80 -25.60 1.41
CA LYS A 97 -29.04 -24.17 1.67
C LYS A 97 -28.05 -23.62 2.70
N PRO A 98 -27.71 -22.31 2.64
CA PRO A 98 -26.90 -21.69 3.67
C PRO A 98 -27.62 -21.77 5.03
N ARG A 99 -26.91 -22.13 6.09
CA ARG A 99 -27.43 -22.26 7.46
C ARG A 99 -27.09 -21.04 8.30
N GLU A 100 -28.02 -20.57 9.12
CA GLU A 100 -27.75 -19.54 10.13
C GLU A 100 -26.89 -20.15 11.25
N VAL A 101 -25.69 -19.59 11.47
CA VAL A 101 -24.78 -20.03 12.55
C VAL A 101 -24.79 -19.08 13.74
N PHE A 102 -25.08 -17.81 13.49
CA PHE A 102 -25.10 -16.76 14.50
C PHE A 102 -25.97 -15.59 14.02
N ARG A 103 -26.49 -14.80 14.96
CA ARG A 103 -27.26 -13.59 14.68
C ARG A 103 -26.73 -12.45 15.53
N LEU A 104 -26.49 -11.32 14.88
CA LEU A 104 -26.04 -10.11 15.54
C LEU A 104 -27.12 -9.61 16.53
N PRO A 105 -26.75 -9.23 17.78
CA PRO A 105 -27.74 -8.89 18.81
C PRO A 105 -28.47 -7.57 18.57
N ALA A 106 -27.90 -6.66 17.80
CA ALA A 106 -28.42 -5.31 17.56
C ALA A 106 -29.12 -5.20 16.21
N ASP A 107 -30.16 -4.37 16.14
CA ASP A 107 -30.75 -3.96 14.87
C ASP A 107 -29.79 -2.98 14.18
N LEU A 108 -29.06 -3.48 13.20
CA LEU A 108 -28.05 -2.72 12.46
C LEU A 108 -28.66 -1.59 11.63
N THR A 109 -29.98 -1.61 11.38
CA THR A 109 -30.65 -0.60 10.54
C THR A 109 -30.77 0.76 11.21
N VAL A 110 -30.52 0.84 12.52
CA VAL A 110 -30.60 2.08 13.31
C VAL A 110 -29.35 2.96 13.15
N TYR A 111 -28.23 2.40 12.67
CA TYR A 111 -26.95 3.09 12.62
C TYR A 111 -26.62 3.59 11.20
N ASP A 112 -26.88 4.87 10.95
CA ASP A 112 -26.62 5.51 9.65
C ASP A 112 -25.12 5.54 9.28
N ASN A 113 -24.21 5.57 10.27
CA ASN A 113 -22.76 5.64 10.06
C ASN A 113 -22.05 4.28 10.03
N ARG A 114 -22.78 3.16 9.94
CA ARG A 114 -22.16 1.83 10.00
C ARG A 114 -21.26 1.53 8.80
N LEU A 115 -20.26 0.69 9.03
CA LEU A 115 -19.44 0.05 8.00
C LEU A 115 -19.92 -1.38 7.71
N CYS A 116 -19.29 -2.02 6.73
CA CYS A 116 -19.46 -3.44 6.47
C CYS A 116 -19.11 -4.25 7.73
N ALA A 117 -19.96 -5.21 8.10
CA ALA A 117 -19.60 -6.17 9.14
C ALA A 117 -18.47 -7.09 8.62
N SER A 118 -17.52 -7.44 9.48
CA SER A 118 -16.31 -8.16 9.10
C SER A 118 -16.05 -9.36 9.98
N ILE A 119 -15.69 -10.49 9.37
CA ILE A 119 -15.41 -11.75 10.05
C ILE A 119 -13.95 -12.15 9.78
N HIS A 120 -13.23 -12.55 10.84
CA HIS A 120 -11.95 -13.23 10.69
C HIS A 120 -11.88 -14.51 11.54
N PHE A 121 -11.49 -15.62 10.92
CA PHE A 121 -11.35 -16.94 11.56
C PHE A 121 -10.00 -17.05 12.27
N THR A 122 -9.98 -16.61 13.54
CA THR A 122 -8.80 -16.49 14.40
C THR A 122 -8.09 -17.82 14.67
N SER A 123 -8.86 -18.91 14.77
CA SER A 123 -8.35 -20.28 14.88
C SER A 123 -9.45 -21.27 14.47
N SER A 124 -9.19 -22.57 14.44
CA SER A 124 -10.20 -23.60 14.12
C SER A 124 -11.44 -23.58 15.04
N THR A 125 -11.36 -22.92 16.21
CA THR A 125 -12.42 -22.87 17.22
C THR A 125 -12.85 -21.46 17.63
N TRP A 126 -12.20 -20.40 17.11
CA TRP A 126 -12.52 -19.01 17.45
C TRP A 126 -12.72 -18.14 16.22
N VAL A 127 -13.60 -17.15 16.37
CA VAL A 127 -13.89 -16.12 15.37
C VAL A 127 -13.89 -14.75 16.05
N THR A 128 -13.27 -13.76 15.40
CA THR A 128 -13.46 -12.35 15.71
C THR A 128 -14.42 -11.74 14.70
N LEU A 129 -15.34 -10.93 15.19
CA LEU A 129 -16.43 -10.34 14.41
C LEU A 129 -16.58 -8.86 14.77
N SER A 130 -16.72 -8.01 13.76
CA SER A 130 -17.20 -6.63 13.90
C SER A 130 -18.59 -6.56 13.29
N ASP A 131 -19.53 -5.92 13.97
CA ASP A 131 -20.86 -5.62 13.42
C ASP A 131 -20.87 -4.36 12.54
N GLY A 132 -19.72 -3.70 12.38
CA GLY A 132 -19.57 -2.49 11.59
C GLY A 132 -20.10 -1.23 12.30
N THR A 133 -20.60 -1.31 13.53
CA THR A 133 -21.03 -0.12 14.31
C THR A 133 -19.97 0.34 15.31
N GLY A 134 -18.83 -0.36 15.38
CA GLY A 134 -17.77 -0.09 16.34
C GLY A 134 -17.72 -1.07 17.52
N ARG A 135 -18.42 -2.20 17.43
CA ARG A 135 -18.39 -3.24 18.47
C ARG A 135 -17.59 -4.45 18.02
N LEU A 136 -16.67 -4.89 18.87
CA LEU A 136 -15.85 -6.07 18.67
C LEU A 136 -16.48 -7.25 19.41
N TYR A 137 -16.66 -8.37 18.72
CA TYR A 137 -17.12 -9.62 19.31
C TYR A 137 -16.02 -10.68 19.19
N LEU A 138 -15.84 -11.41 20.28
CA LEU A 138 -15.05 -12.62 20.31
C LEU A 138 -15.98 -13.81 20.55
N ILE A 139 -15.99 -14.73 19.60
CA ILE A 139 -16.94 -15.82 19.55
C ILE A 139 -16.19 -17.16 19.56
N ALA A 140 -16.55 -18.01 20.52
CA ALA A 140 -16.16 -19.41 20.52
C ALA A 140 -17.13 -20.19 19.63
N THR A 141 -16.59 -20.90 18.64
CA THR A 141 -17.37 -21.64 17.64
C THR A 141 -17.35 -23.15 17.86
N ASP A 142 -16.52 -23.64 18.79
CA ASP A 142 -16.04 -25.02 18.83
C ASP A 142 -15.43 -25.46 17.48
N GLU A 143 -15.07 -26.73 17.33
CA GLU A 143 -14.58 -27.27 16.06
C GLU A 143 -15.64 -27.09 14.96
N ARG A 144 -15.29 -26.28 13.96
CA ARG A 144 -16.16 -26.01 12.81
C ARG A 144 -16.07 -27.15 11.80
N GLY A 145 -17.05 -27.25 10.91
CA GLY A 145 -17.13 -28.31 9.90
C GLY A 145 -18.43 -29.10 9.94
N ASN A 146 -18.41 -30.26 9.28
CA ASN A 146 -19.60 -30.95 8.78
C ASN A 146 -20.60 -31.41 9.85
N ASN A 147 -20.15 -31.54 11.11
CA ASN A 147 -20.96 -31.97 12.24
C ASN A 147 -21.08 -30.93 13.36
N SER A 148 -20.64 -29.68 13.14
CA SER A 148 -20.81 -28.64 14.15
C SER A 148 -22.29 -28.26 14.26
N SER A 149 -22.93 -28.75 15.33
CA SER A 149 -24.34 -28.50 15.66
C SER A 149 -24.50 -27.49 16.79
N LYS A 150 -23.39 -27.04 17.38
CA LYS A 150 -23.38 -26.09 18.48
C LYS A 150 -23.46 -24.66 17.95
N LYS A 151 -24.25 -23.86 18.63
CA LYS A 151 -24.36 -22.42 18.37
C LYS A 151 -23.07 -21.73 18.83
N TRP A 152 -22.69 -20.72 18.07
CA TRP A 152 -21.60 -19.81 18.40
C TRP A 152 -21.89 -19.08 19.73
N GLU A 153 -20.94 -19.10 20.65
CA GLU A 153 -21.06 -18.49 21.99
C GLU A 153 -20.21 -17.22 22.07
N ILE A 154 -20.82 -16.12 22.52
CA ILE A 154 -20.12 -14.85 22.72
C ILE A 154 -19.32 -14.93 24.01
N MET A 155 -18.00 -14.88 23.89
CA MET A 155 -17.06 -14.90 25.02
C MET A 155 -16.61 -13.51 25.44
N PHE A 156 -16.64 -12.56 24.51
CA PHE A 156 -16.42 -11.14 24.76
C PHE A 156 -17.17 -10.29 23.74
N ASN A 157 -17.69 -9.16 24.19
CA ASN A 157 -18.20 -8.12 23.33
C ASN A 157 -17.99 -6.76 24.01
N GLU A 158 -17.43 -5.80 23.27
CA GLU A 158 -17.18 -4.45 23.78
C GLU A 158 -17.26 -3.42 22.64
N GLU A 159 -17.75 -2.24 22.95
CA GLU A 159 -17.87 -1.13 22.02
C GLU A 159 -16.62 -0.25 22.10
N LEU A 160 -15.89 -0.15 20.99
CA LEU A 160 -14.59 0.50 20.89
C LEU A 160 -14.70 1.87 20.19
N GLY A 161 -15.85 2.53 20.29
CA GLY A 161 -16.08 3.85 19.70
C GLY A 161 -16.51 3.79 18.24
N SER A 162 -15.74 4.40 17.34
CA SER A 162 -16.12 4.56 15.92
C SER A 162 -16.29 3.21 15.18
N PRO A 163 -16.94 3.19 14.01
CA PRO A 163 -16.99 2.01 13.15
C PRO A 163 -15.60 1.54 12.69
N PHE A 164 -15.40 0.22 12.61
CA PHE A 164 -14.17 -0.39 12.09
C PHE A 164 -14.44 -1.73 11.41
N ILE A 165 -13.48 -2.17 10.58
CA ILE A 165 -13.41 -3.54 10.07
C ILE A 165 -12.21 -4.28 10.67
N ILE A 166 -12.30 -5.60 10.77
CA ILE A 166 -11.20 -6.48 11.16
C ILE A 166 -10.40 -6.84 9.92
N ILE A 167 -9.09 -6.56 9.92
CA ILE A 167 -8.18 -6.97 8.85
C ILE A 167 -7.65 -8.38 9.14
N HIS A 168 -7.16 -8.61 10.35
CA HIS A 168 -6.48 -9.85 10.73
C HIS A 168 -6.68 -10.15 12.21
N SER A 169 -6.69 -11.43 12.58
CA SER A 169 -6.68 -11.83 13.99
C SER A 169 -6.00 -13.18 14.19
N ILE A 170 -5.38 -13.37 15.35
CA ILE A 170 -4.64 -14.59 15.70
C ILE A 170 -4.96 -15.04 17.12
N SER A 171 -4.87 -16.36 17.33
CA SER A 171 -5.06 -17.01 18.62
C SER A 171 -3.69 -17.30 19.23
N LEU A 172 -3.46 -16.80 20.44
CA LEU A 172 -2.20 -16.92 21.16
C LEU A 172 -2.41 -17.76 22.43
N LEU A 173 -1.63 -18.82 22.57
CA LEU A 173 -1.60 -19.64 23.78
C LEU A 173 -0.21 -19.49 24.42
N LYS A 174 -0.09 -18.66 25.46
CA LYS A 174 1.16 -18.41 26.20
C LYS A 174 0.93 -18.76 27.68
N ASP A 175 1.79 -19.58 28.27
CA ASP A 175 1.75 -19.93 29.70
C ASP A 175 0.38 -20.39 30.24
N GLU A 176 -0.33 -21.23 29.47
CA GLU A 176 -1.71 -21.69 29.75
C GLU A 176 -2.80 -20.61 29.71
N GLU A 177 -2.45 -19.36 29.38
CA GLU A 177 -3.39 -18.26 29.18
C GLU A 177 -3.71 -18.11 27.68
N HIS A 178 -5.00 -18.20 27.36
CA HIS A 178 -5.50 -17.99 26.01
C HIS A 178 -5.80 -16.52 25.78
N SER A 179 -5.11 -15.93 24.81
CA SER A 179 -5.32 -14.55 24.36
C SER A 179 -5.57 -14.52 22.86
N ILE A 180 -6.25 -13.47 22.39
CA ILE A 180 -6.52 -13.22 20.98
C ILE A 180 -6.05 -11.81 20.66
N ALA A 181 -5.27 -11.68 19.60
CA ALA A 181 -4.88 -10.40 19.06
C ALA A 181 -5.66 -10.14 17.77
N ALA A 182 -6.22 -8.94 17.63
CA ALA A 182 -6.98 -8.50 16.47
C ALA A 182 -6.44 -7.16 15.98
N LEU A 183 -6.40 -7.00 14.66
CA LEU A 183 -6.03 -5.78 13.97
C LEU A 183 -7.27 -5.15 13.33
N LEU A 184 -7.60 -3.95 13.78
CA LEU A 184 -8.80 -3.21 13.35
C LEU A 184 -8.39 -2.04 12.46
N LEU A 185 -9.18 -1.74 11.43
CA LEU A 185 -9.00 -0.62 10.53
C LEU A 185 -10.14 0.39 10.68
N ARG A 186 -9.76 1.64 10.88
CA ARG A 186 -10.66 2.80 10.97
C ARG A 186 -10.21 3.89 10.01
N ILE A 187 -11.19 4.63 9.52
CA ILE A 187 -10.97 5.91 8.87
C ILE A 187 -11.62 6.96 9.74
N GLU A 188 -10.82 7.91 10.20
CA GLU A 188 -11.23 8.93 11.17
C GLU A 188 -11.05 10.31 10.57
N LYS A 189 -11.94 11.24 10.94
CA LYS A 189 -11.92 12.60 10.43
C LYS A 189 -10.84 13.41 11.17
N GLU A 190 -10.02 14.11 10.41
CA GLU A 190 -9.02 15.06 10.91
C GLU A 190 -9.60 16.47 10.88
N GLU A 191 -9.98 17.04 12.03
CA GLU A 191 -10.62 18.36 12.07
C GLU A 191 -9.66 19.52 11.73
N LEU A 192 -8.35 19.30 11.86
CA LEU A 192 -7.31 20.34 11.72
C LEU A 192 -6.66 20.37 10.33
N ASP A 193 -6.91 19.39 9.47
CA ASP A 193 -6.30 19.34 8.14
C ASP A 193 -7.10 20.16 7.11
N MET A 194 -6.59 21.33 6.76
CA MET A 194 -7.15 22.19 5.71
C MET A 194 -6.58 21.89 4.31
N LYS A 195 -5.59 20.98 4.17
CA LYS A 195 -4.86 20.74 2.92
C LYS A 195 -4.97 19.31 2.37
N GLY A 196 -5.50 18.34 3.12
CA GLY A 196 -5.73 16.96 2.68
C GLY A 196 -7.22 16.58 2.52
N SER A 197 -7.51 15.27 2.49
CA SER A 197 -8.88 14.74 2.40
C SER A 197 -9.71 14.99 3.67
N GLY A 198 -9.08 15.47 4.74
CA GLY A 198 -9.71 15.65 6.05
C GLY A 198 -9.93 14.33 6.79
N PHE A 199 -9.26 13.24 6.38
CA PHE A 199 -9.31 11.93 7.04
C PHE A 199 -7.92 11.33 7.17
N TYR A 200 -7.70 10.57 8.25
CA TYR A 200 -6.53 9.73 8.44
C TYR A 200 -6.94 8.27 8.68
N VAL A 201 -5.98 7.37 8.49
CA VAL A 201 -6.17 5.94 8.70
C VAL A 201 -5.61 5.55 10.07
N SER A 202 -6.41 4.86 10.86
CA SER A 202 -6.02 4.31 12.16
C SER A 202 -6.07 2.78 12.12
N LEU A 203 -4.95 2.16 12.47
CA LEU A 203 -4.83 0.72 12.68
C LEU A 203 -4.70 0.44 14.17
N GLU A 204 -5.66 -0.28 14.74
CA GLU A 204 -5.67 -0.60 16.16
C GLU A 204 -5.29 -2.06 16.39
N TRP A 205 -4.24 -2.29 17.16
CA TRP A 205 -3.84 -3.59 17.63
C TRP A 205 -4.42 -3.81 19.03
N VAL A 206 -5.46 -4.64 19.11
CA VAL A 206 -6.14 -5.00 20.35
C VAL A 206 -5.76 -6.42 20.75
N THR A 207 -5.31 -6.62 22.00
CA THR A 207 -5.10 -7.95 22.59
C THR A 207 -6.11 -8.16 23.71
N ILE A 208 -6.87 -9.25 23.59
CA ILE A 208 -7.91 -9.67 24.51
C ILE A 208 -7.42 -10.93 25.22
N SER A 209 -7.42 -10.94 26.55
CA SER A 209 -6.99 -12.12 27.33
C SER A 209 -8.05 -12.55 28.35
N LYS A 210 -7.94 -13.80 28.80
CA LYS A 210 -8.82 -14.38 29.80
C LYS A 210 -8.46 -13.87 31.20
N LYS A 211 -9.44 -13.37 31.96
CA LYS A 211 -9.21 -12.85 33.31
C LYS A 211 -8.84 -13.97 34.30
N ASN A 212 -7.69 -13.83 34.96
CA ASN A 212 -7.10 -14.82 35.89
C ASN A 212 -7.90 -15.15 37.18
N LYS A 213 -9.08 -14.57 37.41
CA LYS A 213 -9.87 -14.80 38.65
C LYS A 213 -11.33 -15.23 38.45
N ASP A 214 -11.88 -15.04 37.27
CA ASP A 214 -13.28 -15.38 36.97
C ASP A 214 -13.28 -16.10 35.63
N ASN A 215 -13.33 -17.42 35.67
CA ASN A 215 -12.82 -18.36 34.65
C ASN A 215 -13.55 -18.32 33.27
N LYS A 216 -14.34 -17.27 33.00
CA LYS A 216 -15.21 -17.12 31.83
C LYS A 216 -15.22 -15.74 31.16
N LYS A 217 -14.54 -14.71 31.68
CA LYS A 217 -14.58 -13.37 31.07
C LYS A 217 -13.24 -13.00 30.44
N TYR A 218 -13.30 -12.60 29.18
CA TYR A 218 -12.20 -12.00 28.44
C TYR A 218 -12.23 -10.48 28.62
N GLU A 219 -11.06 -9.83 28.62
CA GLU A 219 -10.93 -8.37 28.71
C GLU A 219 -9.78 -7.88 27.81
N ILE A 220 -9.87 -6.63 27.34
CA ILE A 220 -8.78 -6.01 26.60
C ILE A 220 -7.64 -5.72 27.57
N ILE A 221 -6.47 -6.31 27.30
CA ILE A 221 -5.25 -6.12 28.10
C ILE A 221 -4.24 -5.18 27.44
N LYS A 222 -4.34 -5.02 26.12
CA LYS A 222 -3.46 -4.15 25.33
C LYS A 222 -4.26 -3.54 24.19
N HIS A 223 -4.07 -2.25 23.96
CA HIS A 223 -4.68 -1.51 22.86
C HIS A 223 -3.67 -0.48 22.37
N GLU A 224 -3.06 -0.75 21.22
CA GLU A 224 -2.09 0.15 20.58
C GLU A 224 -2.67 0.68 19.29
N ILE A 225 -2.33 1.93 18.96
CA ILE A 225 -2.88 2.62 17.78
C ILE A 225 -1.73 3.06 16.88
N LEU A 226 -1.81 2.72 15.59
CA LEU A 226 -0.94 3.23 14.55
C LEU A 226 -1.72 4.19 13.64
N ARG A 227 -1.16 5.37 13.38
CA ARG A 227 -1.70 6.31 12.39
C ARG A 227 -0.92 6.26 11.10
N GLY A 228 -1.65 6.32 9.99
CA GLY A 228 -1.12 6.42 8.64
C GLY A 228 -1.97 7.34 7.79
N LYS A 229 -1.39 7.81 6.68
CA LYS A 229 -2.05 8.68 5.71
C LYS A 229 -2.64 7.94 4.50
N SER A 230 -2.50 6.61 4.46
CA SER A 230 -3.00 5.76 3.38
C SER A 230 -3.50 4.44 3.96
N VAL A 231 -4.54 3.87 3.37
CA VAL A 231 -5.03 2.52 3.72
C VAL A 231 -3.93 1.50 3.41
N PRO A 232 -3.65 0.53 4.31
CA PRO A 232 -2.66 -0.49 4.02
C PRO A 232 -3.18 -1.44 2.92
N HIS A 233 -2.32 -1.78 1.97
CA HIS A 233 -2.60 -2.84 0.99
C HIS A 233 -2.62 -4.22 1.64
N TYR A 234 -1.77 -4.41 2.64
CA TYR A 234 -1.63 -5.62 3.42
C TYR A 234 -1.29 -5.25 4.86
N ALA A 235 -1.92 -5.92 5.82
CA ALA A 235 -1.49 -5.87 7.21
C ALA A 235 -1.79 -7.20 7.91
N ALA A 236 -0.80 -7.75 8.63
CA ALA A 236 -0.95 -9.00 9.35
C ALA A 236 -0.12 -9.05 10.63
N LEU A 237 -0.68 -9.71 11.64
CA LEU A 237 -0.03 -10.00 12.91
C LEU A 237 0.82 -11.26 12.77
N GLU A 238 2.03 -11.25 13.33
CA GLU A 238 2.89 -12.43 13.36
C GLU A 238 2.25 -13.54 14.21
N PRO A 239 2.41 -14.84 13.86
CA PRO A 239 1.71 -15.93 14.56
C PRO A 239 2.03 -16.05 16.06
N ASP A 240 3.17 -15.52 16.51
CA ASP A 240 3.60 -15.47 17.91
C ASP A 240 3.10 -14.21 18.66
N GLY A 241 2.45 -13.30 17.95
CA GLY A 241 1.93 -12.03 18.44
C GLY A 241 3.01 -11.01 18.78
N ASN A 242 4.24 -11.19 18.29
CA ASN A 242 5.37 -10.32 18.64
C ASN A 242 5.66 -9.24 17.58
N GLY A 243 4.91 -9.20 16.49
CA GLY A 243 5.10 -8.19 15.45
C GLY A 243 3.89 -7.98 14.56
N LEU A 244 3.94 -6.90 13.80
CA LEU A 244 2.94 -6.49 12.83
C LEU A 244 3.65 -6.13 11.52
N MET A 245 3.23 -6.73 10.42
CA MET A 245 3.74 -6.39 9.07
C MET A 245 2.70 -5.58 8.31
N ILE A 246 3.13 -4.51 7.65
CA ILE A 246 2.27 -3.61 6.87
C ILE A 246 2.91 -3.33 5.52
N VAL A 247 2.13 -3.44 4.43
CA VAL A 247 2.45 -2.87 3.13
C VAL A 247 1.54 -1.67 2.88
N SER A 248 2.12 -0.51 2.62
CA SER A 248 1.37 0.72 2.37
C SER A 248 2.16 1.71 1.51
N TYR A 249 1.45 2.66 0.87
CA TYR A 249 2.08 3.79 0.17
C TYR A 249 2.78 4.71 1.16
N LYS A 250 2.08 5.09 2.23
CA LYS A 250 2.60 5.97 3.28
C LYS A 250 2.90 5.17 4.55
N SER A 251 3.92 5.57 5.28
CA SER A 251 4.34 4.89 6.50
C SER A 251 3.32 5.06 7.62
N PHE A 252 3.31 4.09 8.54
CA PHE A 252 2.53 4.12 9.77
C PHE A 252 3.43 4.43 10.97
N GLN A 253 2.86 5.07 11.99
CA GLN A 253 3.55 5.40 13.24
C GLN A 253 2.65 5.09 14.44
N PHE A 254 3.21 4.48 15.48
CA PHE A 254 2.50 4.28 16.75
C PHE A 254 2.29 5.60 17.48
N ILE A 255 1.09 5.79 18.01
CA ILE A 255 0.78 6.88 18.94
C ILE A 255 1.14 6.43 20.35
N GLN A 256 1.95 7.19 21.08
CA GLN A 256 2.12 6.98 22.51
C GLN A 256 1.00 7.72 23.27
N THR A 257 0.18 6.97 24.00
CA THR A 257 -0.93 7.52 24.80
C THR A 257 -0.39 8.54 25.83
N GLY A 258 -0.71 9.83 25.66
CA GLY A 258 -0.31 10.90 26.57
C GLY A 258 0.49 12.06 25.94
N GLN A 259 0.74 12.04 24.63
CA GLN A 259 1.17 13.23 23.90
C GLN A 259 0.04 13.67 22.97
N ASP A 260 -0.55 14.83 23.27
CA ASP A 260 -1.09 15.68 22.20
C ASP A 260 0.02 15.78 21.16
N LEU A 261 -0.33 15.50 19.91
CA LEU A 261 0.58 15.56 18.78
C LEU A 261 0.98 17.04 18.56
N GLU A 262 1.92 17.55 19.35
CA GLU A 262 2.94 18.41 18.77
C GLU A 262 3.59 17.54 17.71
N GLU A 263 3.45 17.95 16.45
CA GLU A 263 4.13 17.36 15.32
C GLU A 263 5.57 17.05 15.71
N ASN A 264 5.85 15.79 16.04
CA ASN A 264 7.19 15.27 16.09
C ASN A 264 7.67 15.25 14.64
N LYS A 265 8.11 16.43 14.18
CA LYS A 265 9.09 16.63 13.11
C LYS A 265 10.38 15.93 13.53
N ASN A 266 10.34 14.60 13.59
CA ASN A 266 11.53 13.80 13.40
C ASN A 266 11.80 13.83 11.89
N GLU A 267 12.38 14.97 11.51
CA GLU A 267 13.24 15.13 10.37
C GLU A 267 14.23 13.97 10.38
N ASN A 268 13.95 12.94 9.58
CA ASN A 268 15.04 12.30 8.87
C ASN A 268 15.78 13.42 8.19
N MET A 269 17.07 13.53 8.50
CA MET A 269 18.04 14.49 7.97
C MET A 269 18.05 14.53 6.43
N SER A 270 17.03 15.12 5.82
CA SER A 270 17.28 16.14 4.82
C SER A 270 17.72 17.34 5.63
N GLU A 271 18.96 17.77 5.48
CA GLU A 271 19.37 19.10 5.90
C GLU A 271 18.23 20.05 5.53
N LYS A 272 17.52 20.60 6.53
CA LYS A 272 16.81 21.85 6.32
C LYS A 272 17.89 22.79 5.83
N ILE A 273 17.95 22.98 4.52
CA ILE A 273 18.59 24.13 3.93
C ILE A 273 17.85 25.28 4.60
N LYS A 274 18.49 25.90 5.61
CA LYS A 274 18.11 27.25 6.01
C LYS A 274 18.07 28.00 4.70
N GLU A 275 16.90 28.53 4.32
CA GLU A 275 16.82 29.38 3.13
C GLU A 275 17.96 30.40 3.23
N PRO A 276 18.84 30.47 2.22
CA PRO A 276 20.00 31.33 2.29
C PRO A 276 19.52 32.78 2.40
N LEU A 277 20.16 33.54 3.29
CA LEU A 277 19.79 34.94 3.56
C LEU A 277 19.95 35.83 2.32
N TYR A 278 20.84 35.43 1.41
CA TYR A 278 21.04 36.07 0.13
C TYR A 278 21.53 35.06 -0.89
N TYR A 279 21.24 35.31 -2.15
CA TYR A 279 21.78 34.56 -3.27
C TYR A 279 22.85 35.39 -3.95
N TRP A 280 23.89 34.76 -4.48
CA TRP A 280 24.88 35.48 -5.28
C TRP A 280 25.30 34.68 -6.50
N GLN A 281 25.64 35.39 -7.55
CA GLN A 281 26.10 34.85 -8.82
C GLN A 281 27.33 35.64 -9.28
N GLN A 282 28.08 35.07 -10.21
CA GLN A 282 29.29 35.70 -10.73
C GLN A 282 29.45 35.44 -12.21
N THR A 283 30.01 36.42 -12.91
CA THR A 283 30.54 36.25 -14.26
C THR A 283 32.08 36.36 -14.22
N GLU A 284 32.73 36.44 -15.38
CA GLU A 284 34.18 36.70 -15.44
C GLU A 284 34.54 38.08 -14.88
N ASP A 285 33.62 39.06 -14.99
CA ASP A 285 33.90 40.47 -14.73
C ASP A 285 33.19 41.02 -13.47
N ASP A 286 32.05 40.46 -13.08
CA ASP A 286 31.23 40.98 -11.98
C ASP A 286 30.69 39.90 -11.03
N LEU A 287 30.16 40.37 -9.89
CA LEU A 287 29.46 39.62 -8.86
C LEU A 287 28.14 40.30 -8.59
N THR A 288 27.05 39.54 -8.59
CA THR A 288 25.71 40.06 -8.30
C THR A 288 25.14 39.36 -7.08
N ILE A 289 24.73 40.12 -6.07
CA ILE A 289 24.14 39.64 -4.82
C ILE A 289 22.67 40.06 -4.82
N THR A 290 21.76 39.13 -4.57
CA THR A 290 20.31 39.38 -4.50
C THR A 290 19.76 38.92 -3.15
N THR A 291 19.01 39.79 -2.47
CA THR A 291 18.31 39.46 -1.23
C THR A 291 16.91 40.05 -1.20
N GLN A 292 16.02 39.48 -0.39
CA GLN A 292 14.64 39.94 -0.22
C GLN A 292 14.57 40.96 0.93
N LEU A 293 13.94 42.11 0.68
CA LEU A 293 13.70 43.14 1.68
C LEU A 293 12.34 42.90 2.38
N PRO A 294 12.22 43.16 3.69
CA PRO A 294 10.93 43.15 4.38
C PRO A 294 9.95 44.19 3.80
N GLU A 295 8.64 43.90 3.87
CA GLU A 295 7.57 44.84 3.47
C GLU A 295 7.76 46.19 4.19
N ASP A 296 7.56 47.30 3.46
CA ASP A 296 7.69 48.72 3.90
C ASP A 296 9.12 49.32 4.03
N THR A 297 10.16 48.70 3.46
CA THR A 297 11.53 49.27 3.47
C THR A 297 11.69 50.45 2.48
N THR A 298 12.07 51.66 2.93
CA THR A 298 12.36 52.80 2.02
C THR A 298 13.85 52.96 1.73
N LYS A 299 14.22 53.78 0.74
CA LYS A 299 15.62 53.96 0.33
C LYS A 299 16.49 54.54 1.45
N GLU A 300 15.90 55.30 2.37
CA GLU A 300 16.61 55.89 3.51
C GLU A 300 17.06 54.84 4.55
N ASP A 301 16.44 53.66 4.56
CA ASP A 301 16.70 52.59 5.55
C ASP A 301 17.81 51.62 5.12
N ILE A 302 18.34 51.77 3.90
CA ILE A 302 19.38 50.93 3.32
C ILE A 302 20.70 51.69 3.27
N GLN A 303 21.71 51.19 3.98
CA GLN A 303 23.07 51.71 3.91
C GLN A 303 24.01 50.61 3.41
N VAL A 304 24.57 50.83 2.22
CA VAL A 304 25.58 49.93 1.62
C VAL A 304 26.90 50.69 1.52
N GLN A 305 27.96 50.13 2.09
CA GLN A 305 29.31 50.65 2.00
C GLN A 305 30.20 49.66 1.24
N PHE A 306 30.82 50.16 0.17
CA PHE A 306 31.78 49.41 -0.65
C PHE A 306 33.20 49.82 -0.28
N LEU A 307 34.03 48.85 0.09
CA LEU A 307 35.47 49.02 0.29
C LEU A 307 36.22 48.03 -0.62
N PRO A 308 37.50 48.30 -0.94
CA PRO A 308 38.24 47.50 -1.90
C PRO A 308 38.30 46.00 -1.59
N ASP A 309 38.30 45.60 -0.32
CA ASP A 309 38.31 44.19 0.11
C ASP A 309 37.21 43.87 1.14
N HIS A 310 36.21 44.74 1.30
CA HIS A 310 35.21 44.61 2.36
C HIS A 310 33.85 45.17 1.92
N ILE A 311 32.77 44.55 2.39
CA ILE A 311 31.41 45.04 2.16
C ILE A 311 30.67 45.11 3.50
N SER A 312 29.87 46.16 3.67
CA SER A 312 28.95 46.29 4.81
C SER A 312 27.58 46.75 4.31
N ILE A 313 26.55 45.97 4.65
CA ILE A 313 25.15 46.18 4.31
C ILE A 313 24.37 46.27 5.62
N VAL A 314 23.72 47.40 5.84
CA VAL A 314 22.83 47.64 6.98
C VAL A 314 21.43 47.90 6.44
N LEU A 315 20.46 47.13 6.93
CA LEU A 315 19.04 47.24 6.58
C LEU A 315 18.24 47.60 7.84
N ASN A 316 17.43 48.66 7.81
CA ASN A 316 16.59 49.12 8.93
C ASN A 316 17.39 49.34 10.23
N GLY A 317 18.66 49.78 10.12
CA GLY A 317 19.57 49.98 11.25
C GLY A 317 20.16 48.69 11.84
N GLN A 318 19.86 47.52 11.28
CA GLN A 318 20.44 46.23 11.66
C GLN A 318 21.48 45.78 10.62
N LEU A 319 22.62 45.28 11.11
CA LEU A 319 23.68 44.74 10.26
C LEU A 319 23.18 43.47 9.54
N PHE A 320 23.09 43.54 8.21
CA PHE A 320 22.58 42.44 7.38
C PHE A 320 23.70 41.56 6.86
N LEU A 321 24.75 42.16 6.31
CA LEU A 321 25.91 41.44 5.79
C LEU A 321 27.15 42.30 5.98
N GLU A 322 28.16 41.77 6.66
CA GLU A 322 29.45 42.44 6.81
C GLU A 322 30.58 41.42 6.72
N GLY A 323 31.58 41.71 5.91
CA GLY A 323 32.77 40.89 5.91
C GLY A 323 33.77 41.20 4.81
N LYS A 324 34.91 40.53 4.93
CA LYS A 324 36.01 40.62 3.99
C LYS A 324 35.68 39.81 2.73
N LEU A 325 35.70 40.46 1.59
CA LEU A 325 35.50 39.86 0.28
C LEU A 325 36.67 38.92 -0.06
N TYR A 326 36.42 37.90 -0.88
CA TYR A 326 37.45 36.93 -1.28
C TYR A 326 38.60 37.57 -2.07
N SER A 327 38.30 38.53 -2.93
CA SER A 327 39.31 39.31 -3.66
C SER A 327 38.90 40.78 -3.76
N SER A 328 39.77 41.62 -4.31
CA SER A 328 39.49 43.06 -4.40
C SER A 328 38.46 43.40 -5.47
N VAL A 329 37.57 44.34 -5.15
CA VAL A 329 36.56 44.89 -6.04
C VAL A 329 36.85 46.35 -6.35
N ASP A 330 36.34 46.83 -7.48
CA ASP A 330 36.31 48.26 -7.78
C ASP A 330 35.12 48.92 -7.06
N HIS A 331 35.40 49.44 -5.87
CA HIS A 331 34.40 50.09 -5.02
C HIS A 331 33.79 51.38 -5.62
N GLU A 332 34.45 52.06 -6.57
CA GLU A 332 33.91 53.28 -7.19
C GLU A 332 32.86 52.95 -8.26
N SER A 333 33.00 51.79 -8.91
CA SER A 333 32.11 51.33 -9.99
C SER A 333 31.04 50.33 -9.52
N SER A 334 31.06 49.92 -8.24
CA SER A 334 30.08 49.02 -7.64
C SER A 334 28.79 49.77 -7.26
N THR A 335 27.63 49.17 -7.54
CA THR A 335 26.33 49.84 -7.36
C THR A 335 25.29 48.91 -6.73
N TYR A 336 24.19 49.47 -6.22
CA TYR A 336 23.04 48.71 -5.76
C TYR A 336 21.73 49.30 -6.30
N ILE A 337 20.75 48.44 -6.55
CA ILE A 337 19.43 48.78 -7.09
C ILE A 337 18.36 48.03 -6.30
N ILE A 338 17.25 48.70 -6.00
CA ILE A 338 16.05 48.09 -5.41
C ILE A 338 15.09 47.79 -6.57
N LYS A 339 14.68 46.53 -6.72
CA LYS A 339 13.72 46.09 -7.75
C LYS A 339 12.27 46.22 -7.25
N GLU A 340 11.33 46.29 -8.20
CA GLU A 340 9.88 46.46 -7.95
C GLU A 340 9.25 45.33 -7.10
N ASN A 341 9.92 44.19 -6.96
CA ASN A 341 9.48 43.03 -6.18
C ASN A 341 10.02 43.00 -4.73
N ASN A 342 10.40 44.16 -4.17
CA ASN A 342 11.08 44.27 -2.86
C ASN A 342 12.40 43.46 -2.76
N SER A 343 13.12 43.27 -3.88
CA SER A 343 14.46 42.66 -3.82
C SER A 343 15.57 43.70 -3.97
N LEU A 344 16.64 43.57 -3.17
CA LEU A 344 17.85 44.36 -3.25
C LEU A 344 18.89 43.60 -4.09
N GLU A 345 19.33 44.21 -5.18
CA GLU A 345 20.42 43.71 -6.02
C GLU A 345 21.66 44.58 -5.87
N ILE A 346 22.80 43.95 -5.60
CA ILE A 346 24.10 44.61 -5.43
C ILE A 346 25.06 44.04 -6.46
N SER A 347 25.60 44.91 -7.30
CA SER A 347 26.55 44.56 -8.35
C SER A 347 27.94 45.06 -7.97
N LEU A 348 28.87 44.13 -7.76
CA LEU A 348 30.28 44.39 -7.46
C LEU A 348 31.13 44.07 -8.70
N ILE A 349 32.02 44.98 -9.08
CA ILE A 349 32.92 44.78 -10.23
C ILE A 349 34.24 44.21 -9.75
N LYS A 350 34.67 43.07 -10.32
CA LYS A 350 35.94 42.43 -9.95
C LYS A 350 37.09 43.26 -10.46
N LYS A 351 38.09 43.51 -9.60
CA LYS A 351 39.31 44.21 -10.02
C LYS A 351 40.25 43.31 -10.84
N ASN A 352 40.16 41.98 -10.63
CA ASN A 352 40.91 40.98 -11.38
C ASN A 352 39.92 40.17 -12.23
N GLU A 353 39.81 40.54 -13.51
CA GLU A 353 38.97 39.86 -14.50
C GLU A 353 39.37 38.38 -14.64
N GLY A 354 38.38 37.50 -14.77
CA GLY A 354 38.58 36.05 -14.97
C GLY A 354 38.84 35.23 -13.70
N LEU A 355 38.99 35.85 -12.53
CA LEU A 355 39.12 35.12 -11.26
C LEU A 355 37.74 34.60 -10.80
N THR A 356 37.59 33.28 -10.71
CA THR A 356 36.37 32.65 -10.15
C THR A 356 36.45 32.62 -8.63
N TRP A 357 35.47 33.25 -7.97
CA TRP A 357 35.39 33.33 -6.51
C TRP A 357 34.71 32.06 -5.97
N PRO A 358 35.36 31.29 -5.09
CA PRO A 358 34.76 30.11 -4.48
C PRO A 358 33.74 30.46 -3.38
N GLU A 359 33.88 31.64 -2.78
CA GLU A 359 33.02 32.20 -1.74
C GLU A 359 32.95 33.73 -1.92
N LEU A 360 31.83 34.35 -1.54
CA LEU A 360 31.67 35.81 -1.63
C LEU A 360 32.43 36.53 -0.50
N ILE A 361 32.19 36.09 0.74
CA ILE A 361 32.83 36.58 1.95
C ILE A 361 33.57 35.41 2.59
N VAL A 362 34.83 35.64 2.99
CA VAL A 362 35.69 34.58 3.52
C VAL A 362 35.08 34.00 4.81
N GLY A 363 34.67 32.73 4.74
CA GLY A 363 34.11 32.00 5.89
C GLY A 363 32.61 32.18 6.13
N ASP A 364 31.87 32.86 5.24
CA ASP A 364 30.42 32.95 5.34
C ASP A 364 29.72 31.76 4.65
N LYS A 365 28.73 31.18 5.32
CA LYS A 365 27.92 30.04 4.84
C LYS A 365 26.45 30.40 4.66
N GLN A 366 26.11 31.68 4.80
CA GLN A 366 24.72 32.15 4.83
C GLN A 366 24.16 32.50 3.45
N GLY A 367 25.01 32.63 2.43
CA GLY A 367 24.60 32.88 1.05
C GLY A 367 24.82 31.70 0.11
N GLU A 368 23.91 31.49 -0.83
CA GLU A 368 23.97 30.41 -1.81
C GLU A 368 24.45 30.91 -3.18
N PHE A 369 25.42 30.21 -3.78
CA PHE A 369 25.95 30.53 -5.10
C PHE A 369 25.08 29.94 -6.20
N ILE A 370 24.36 30.79 -6.94
CA ILE A 370 23.54 30.38 -8.08
C ILE A 370 24.43 30.34 -9.33
N ARG A 371 24.53 29.17 -9.96
CA ARG A 371 25.21 29.01 -11.24
C ARG A 371 24.29 29.45 -12.38
N ASP A 372 24.82 30.27 -13.28
CA ASP A 372 24.08 30.79 -14.43
C ASP A 372 23.48 29.65 -15.28
N SER A 373 22.21 29.81 -15.66
CA SER A 373 21.41 28.82 -16.39
C SER A 373 22.06 28.37 -17.70
N ALA A 374 22.86 29.24 -18.33
CA ALA A 374 23.59 28.95 -19.56
C ALA A 374 24.70 27.91 -19.36
N GLN A 375 25.37 27.89 -18.20
CA GLN A 375 26.42 26.90 -17.89
C GLN A 375 25.82 25.54 -17.50
N CYS A 376 24.65 25.52 -16.85
CA CYS A 376 23.90 24.29 -16.59
C CYS A 376 23.46 23.61 -17.91
N ALA A 377 23.05 24.40 -18.91
CA ALA A 377 22.73 23.87 -20.25
C ALA A 377 23.96 23.28 -20.94
N ALA A 378 25.12 23.93 -20.86
CA ALA A 378 26.37 23.43 -21.46
C ALA A 378 26.88 22.15 -20.77
N ILE A 379 26.67 22.01 -19.46
CA ILE A 379 26.98 20.79 -18.71
C ILE A 379 25.98 19.68 -19.05
N ALA A 380 24.69 20.01 -19.18
CA ALA A 380 23.67 19.07 -19.63
C ALA A 380 23.95 18.55 -21.05
N GLU A 381 24.36 19.42 -21.98
CA GLU A 381 24.80 19.03 -23.33
C GLU A 381 26.03 18.10 -23.30
N ARG A 382 27.03 18.41 -22.46
CA ARG A 382 28.23 17.55 -22.32
C ARG A 382 27.93 16.21 -21.64
N LEU A 383 26.93 16.16 -20.77
CA LEU A 383 26.47 14.95 -20.09
C LEU A 383 25.39 14.19 -20.87
N MET A 384 24.89 14.76 -21.97
CA MET A 384 23.86 14.15 -22.81
C MET A 384 24.36 12.84 -23.45
N HIS A 385 25.64 12.74 -23.78
CA HIS A 385 26.26 11.50 -24.28
C HIS A 385 26.43 10.41 -23.19
N LEU A 386 26.40 10.78 -21.90
CA LEU A 386 26.46 9.81 -20.79
C LEU A 386 25.07 9.37 -20.33
N THR A 387 24.02 10.02 -20.80
CA THR A 387 22.60 9.69 -20.54
C THR A 387 21.87 9.18 -21.78
N SER A 388 22.54 9.10 -22.93
CA SER A 388 22.02 8.46 -24.13
C SER A 388 22.26 6.95 -24.08
N GLU A 389 21.18 6.19 -23.87
CA GLU A 389 21.09 4.80 -24.33
C GLU A 389 21.32 4.79 -25.86
N GLU A 390 22.38 4.12 -26.32
CA GLU A 390 22.61 3.90 -27.75
C GLU A 390 21.49 3.01 -28.34
N LEU A 391 20.47 3.66 -28.90
CA LEU A 391 19.43 3.05 -29.72
C LEU A 391 19.88 2.98 -31.20
N ASN A 392 20.18 1.77 -31.66
CA ASN A 392 20.22 1.26 -33.05
C ASN A 392 21.07 2.00 -34.12
N PRO A 393 22.10 1.35 -34.71
CA PRO A 393 22.89 1.88 -35.83
C PRO A 393 22.28 1.55 -37.21
N ASN A 394 20.96 1.64 -37.39
CA ASN A 394 20.34 1.31 -38.69
C ASN A 394 19.50 2.48 -39.25
N PRO A 395 19.98 3.21 -40.27
CA PRO A 395 19.36 4.44 -40.76
C PRO A 395 18.05 4.26 -41.57
N ASP A 396 17.57 3.01 -41.78
CA ASP A 396 16.40 2.73 -42.63
C ASP A 396 15.10 2.37 -41.86
N LYS A 397 14.98 2.68 -40.58
CA LYS A 397 13.71 2.51 -39.85
C LYS A 397 13.24 3.82 -39.22
N GLU A 398 12.48 4.59 -39.99
CA GLU A 398 11.64 5.68 -39.48
C GLU A 398 10.52 5.10 -38.60
N LYS A 399 10.77 4.95 -37.30
CA LYS A 399 9.72 5.05 -36.29
C LYS A 399 10.22 6.00 -35.19
N PRO A 400 9.51 7.10 -34.89
CA PRO A 400 9.90 7.99 -33.81
C PRO A 400 9.88 7.22 -32.46
N PRO A 401 10.77 7.55 -31.53
CA PRO A 401 10.81 6.93 -30.21
C PRO A 401 9.61 7.43 -29.40
N CYS A 402 8.78 6.49 -28.93
CA CYS A 402 7.61 6.67 -28.05
C CYS A 402 6.62 7.77 -28.43
N ASN A 403 5.50 7.35 -29.03
CA ASN A 403 4.31 8.19 -29.09
C ASN A 403 3.70 8.27 -27.68
N ALA A 404 3.52 9.48 -27.12
CA ALA A 404 2.85 9.65 -25.82
C ALA A 404 1.39 9.14 -25.82
N GLN A 405 0.82 8.90 -27.01
CA GLN A 405 -0.49 8.24 -27.19
C GLN A 405 -0.43 6.71 -27.07
N GLU A 406 0.76 6.11 -27.00
CA GLU A 406 0.98 4.67 -26.73
C GLU A 406 1.27 4.40 -25.25
N LEU A 407 1.34 5.44 -24.40
CA LEU A 407 1.38 5.26 -22.94
C LEU A 407 0.02 4.72 -22.48
N GLU A 408 0.01 3.51 -21.93
CA GLU A 408 -1.18 2.96 -21.30
C GLU A 408 -1.38 3.62 -19.93
N GLU A 409 -2.60 3.63 -19.37
CA GLU A 409 -2.87 4.11 -18.00
C GLU A 409 -1.99 3.39 -16.93
N CYS A 410 -1.39 2.26 -17.29
CA CYS A 410 -0.43 1.49 -16.51
C CYS A 410 0.99 2.11 -16.45
N ASP A 411 1.30 3.08 -17.31
CA ASP A 411 2.56 3.82 -17.34
C ASP A 411 2.52 5.10 -16.47
N ILE A 412 1.38 5.38 -15.84
CA ILE A 412 1.26 6.46 -14.85
C ILE A 412 2.02 6.03 -13.59
N PHE A 413 3.23 6.56 -13.45
CA PHE A 413 4.01 6.43 -12.22
C PHE A 413 3.22 7.09 -11.08
N PHE A 414 2.75 6.31 -10.11
CA PHE A 414 2.40 6.89 -8.82
C PHE A 414 3.70 7.41 -8.21
N GLU A 415 3.79 8.72 -7.95
CA GLU A 415 4.98 9.37 -7.38
C GLU A 415 5.40 8.76 -6.02
N GLU A 416 4.51 8.00 -5.37
CA GLU A 416 4.74 7.38 -4.06
C GLU A 416 5.07 5.88 -4.20
N SER A 417 6.33 5.51 -3.99
CA SER A 417 6.76 4.11 -3.89
C SER A 417 6.20 3.46 -2.62
N SER A 418 5.59 2.28 -2.75
CA SER A 418 5.09 1.50 -1.60
C SER A 418 6.24 0.95 -0.75
N SER A 419 6.01 0.80 0.55
CA SER A 419 6.95 0.20 1.49
C SER A 419 6.32 -0.96 2.25
N LEU A 420 7.13 -1.95 2.58
CA LEU A 420 6.80 -3.06 3.46
C LEU A 420 7.60 -2.89 4.75
N CYS A 421 6.88 -2.75 5.86
CA CYS A 421 7.45 -2.46 7.18
C CYS A 421 7.08 -3.56 8.18
N ARG A 422 8.04 -3.99 9.00
CA ARG A 422 7.80 -4.82 10.18
C ARG A 422 7.94 -3.97 11.44
N PHE A 423 6.89 -3.92 12.24
CA PHE A 423 6.86 -3.33 13.56
C PHE A 423 7.04 -4.40 14.63
N ASP A 424 7.90 -4.13 15.60
CA ASP A 424 8.08 -4.99 16.77
C ASP A 424 7.02 -4.69 17.84
N GLY A 425 6.34 -5.72 18.33
CA GLY A 425 5.21 -5.60 19.24
C GLY A 425 5.56 -5.17 20.66
N ASN A 426 6.83 -5.25 21.06
CA ASN A 426 7.29 -4.85 22.40
C ASN A 426 7.82 -3.42 22.40
N THR A 427 8.64 -3.07 21.41
CA THR A 427 9.24 -1.75 21.28
C THR A 427 8.37 -0.75 20.54
N LEU A 428 7.36 -1.23 19.80
CA LEU A 428 6.46 -0.44 18.94
C LEU A 428 7.21 0.36 17.88
N LYS A 429 8.41 -0.09 17.51
CA LYS A 429 9.25 0.56 16.50
C LYS A 429 9.35 -0.28 15.25
N THR A 430 9.54 0.40 14.13
CA THR A 430 9.86 -0.24 12.86
C THR A 430 11.25 -0.87 12.96
N THR A 431 11.32 -2.18 12.74
CA THR A 431 12.57 -2.95 12.78
C THR A 431 13.13 -3.22 11.40
N HIS A 432 12.26 -3.47 10.41
CA HIS A 432 12.65 -3.78 9.04
C HIS A 432 11.82 -2.93 8.08
N VAL A 433 12.47 -2.40 7.05
CA VAL A 433 11.84 -1.63 5.97
C VAL A 433 12.34 -2.17 4.64
N VAL A 434 11.41 -2.48 3.74
CA VAL A 434 11.68 -2.85 2.36
C VAL A 434 11.00 -1.82 1.47
N ASN A 435 11.78 -1.17 0.61
CA ASN A 435 11.21 -0.34 -0.46
C ASN A 435 10.76 -1.26 -1.61
N LEU A 436 9.47 -1.24 -1.93
CA LEU A 436 8.91 -2.06 -3.00
C LEU A 436 9.11 -1.41 -4.39
N GLY A 437 9.48 -0.13 -4.44
CA GLY A 437 9.75 0.59 -5.69
C GLY A 437 8.56 0.52 -6.64
N SER A 438 8.79 -0.02 -7.83
CA SER A 438 7.77 -0.24 -8.87
C SER A 438 7.00 -1.57 -8.72
N ASN A 439 7.32 -2.41 -7.73
CA ASN A 439 6.62 -3.67 -7.52
C ASN A 439 5.27 -3.41 -6.85
N GLU A 440 4.23 -3.23 -7.68
CA GLU A 440 2.85 -3.00 -7.25
C GLU A 440 2.29 -4.18 -6.44
N TYR A 441 1.55 -3.88 -5.37
CA TYR A 441 0.81 -4.91 -4.64
C TYR A 441 -0.41 -5.37 -5.45
N LEU A 442 -0.61 -6.69 -5.56
CA LEU A 442 -1.67 -7.26 -6.37
C LEU A 442 -2.83 -7.83 -5.55
N PHE A 443 -2.54 -8.70 -4.58
CA PHE A 443 -3.55 -9.35 -3.71
C PHE A 443 -2.88 -10.10 -2.55
N SER A 444 -3.70 -10.58 -1.61
CA SER A 444 -3.25 -11.49 -0.53
C SER A 444 -4.05 -12.78 -0.51
N VAL A 445 -3.45 -13.85 0.01
CA VAL A 445 -4.03 -15.19 0.10
C VAL A 445 -3.54 -15.89 1.36
N ILE A 446 -4.43 -16.66 2.01
CA ILE A 446 -4.05 -17.51 3.14
C ILE A 446 -3.74 -18.90 2.59
N VAL A 447 -2.47 -19.30 2.64
CA VAL A 447 -2.01 -20.63 2.24
C VAL A 447 -2.13 -21.61 3.41
N ASP A 448 -1.53 -21.26 4.54
CA ASP A 448 -1.62 -21.98 5.80
C ASP A 448 -2.28 -21.05 6.83
N PRO A 449 -3.42 -21.44 7.44
CA PRO A 449 -4.08 -20.63 8.46
C PRO A 449 -3.25 -20.37 9.73
N LYS A 450 -2.13 -21.09 9.93
CA LYS A 450 -1.22 -20.88 11.07
C LYS A 450 -0.14 -19.83 10.79
N GLU A 451 0.10 -19.51 9.52
CA GLU A 451 1.09 -18.54 9.10
C GLU A 451 0.42 -17.21 8.76
N MET A 452 1.22 -16.16 8.56
CA MET A 452 0.70 -14.91 8.01
C MET A 452 0.18 -15.11 6.58
N PRO A 453 -0.86 -14.37 6.16
CA PRO A 453 -1.30 -14.40 4.76
C PRO A 453 -0.14 -14.03 3.83
N CYS A 454 -0.02 -14.74 2.72
CA CYS A 454 0.90 -14.36 1.67
C CYS A 454 0.42 -13.08 0.98
N PHE A 455 1.36 -12.27 0.50
CA PHE A 455 1.06 -11.14 -0.37
C PHE A 455 1.71 -11.34 -1.74
N SER A 456 1.05 -10.89 -2.79
CA SER A 456 1.55 -10.94 -4.15
C SER A 456 1.98 -9.57 -4.63
N LEU A 457 3.18 -9.50 -5.23
CA LEU A 457 3.72 -8.29 -5.84
C LEU A 457 3.94 -8.53 -7.33
N ARG A 458 3.69 -7.50 -8.14
CA ARG A 458 4.09 -7.47 -9.54
C ARG A 458 5.62 -7.43 -9.63
N HIS A 459 6.17 -8.26 -10.51
CA HIS A 459 7.58 -8.23 -10.87
C HIS A 459 7.68 -8.36 -12.38
N ASP A 460 8.03 -7.28 -13.06
CA ASP A 460 7.96 -7.17 -14.51
C ASP A 460 6.56 -7.55 -15.07
N VAL A 461 6.49 -8.69 -15.77
CA VAL A 461 5.26 -9.24 -16.35
C VAL A 461 4.59 -10.26 -15.43
N ASP A 462 5.28 -10.75 -14.40
CA ASP A 462 4.83 -11.83 -13.53
C ASP A 462 4.21 -11.31 -12.23
N ALA A 463 3.48 -12.18 -11.53
CA ALA A 463 3.03 -11.95 -10.17
C ALA A 463 3.74 -12.94 -9.22
N LEU A 464 4.52 -12.42 -8.28
CA LEU A 464 5.32 -13.21 -7.34
C LEU A 464 4.58 -13.27 -6.02
N LEU A 465 4.51 -14.45 -5.42
CA LEU A 465 3.86 -14.70 -4.14
C LEU A 465 4.91 -14.84 -3.03
N TRP A 466 4.77 -14.02 -2.00
CA TRP A 466 5.69 -13.94 -0.87
C TRP A 466 5.02 -14.46 0.39
N GLN A 467 5.64 -15.44 1.05
CA GLN A 467 5.27 -15.92 2.37
C GLN A 467 6.09 -15.19 3.43
N PRO A 468 5.46 -14.40 4.31
CA PRO A 468 6.14 -13.83 5.46
C PRO A 468 6.37 -14.89 6.54
N HIS A 469 7.57 -14.92 7.11
CA HIS A 469 8.00 -15.83 8.17
C HIS A 469 8.48 -15.00 9.37
N SER A 470 7.89 -15.18 10.55
CA SER A 470 8.34 -14.49 11.77
C SER A 470 9.66 -15.07 12.33
N SER A 471 9.95 -16.34 12.05
CA SER A 471 11.07 -17.08 12.65
C SER A 471 12.41 -16.97 11.91
N LYS A 472 12.42 -16.47 10.66
CA LYS A 472 13.61 -16.41 9.79
C LYS A 472 14.08 -14.96 9.60
N GLN A 473 14.96 -14.45 10.46
CA GLN A 473 15.44 -13.06 10.36
C GLN A 473 16.13 -12.74 9.02
N ASP A 474 16.91 -13.67 8.45
CA ASP A 474 17.65 -13.46 7.19
C ASP A 474 16.83 -13.75 5.91
N ASP A 475 15.64 -14.35 6.04
CA ASP A 475 14.76 -14.74 4.92
C ASP A 475 13.30 -14.61 5.35
N MET A 476 12.96 -13.42 5.85
CA MET A 476 11.65 -13.11 6.43
C MET A 476 10.53 -13.11 5.38
N TRP A 477 10.86 -12.85 4.12
CA TRP A 477 9.88 -12.89 3.02
C TRP A 477 10.37 -13.86 1.96
N GLU A 478 9.79 -15.05 1.97
CA GLU A 478 10.17 -16.12 1.08
C GLU A 478 9.35 -16.06 -0.22
N HIS A 479 10.03 -15.98 -1.37
CA HIS A 479 9.38 -16.20 -2.67
C HIS A 479 8.98 -17.69 -2.77
N ILE A 480 7.67 -17.98 -2.76
CA ILE A 480 7.13 -19.34 -2.72
C ILE A 480 6.51 -19.79 -4.05
N ALA A 481 5.98 -18.88 -4.86
CA ALA A 481 5.39 -19.19 -6.16
C ALA A 481 5.38 -17.99 -7.12
N THR A 482 5.38 -18.28 -8.41
CA THR A 482 5.23 -17.28 -9.49
C THR A 482 4.00 -17.62 -10.32
N PHE A 483 3.17 -16.63 -10.62
CA PHE A 483 2.15 -16.71 -11.66
C PHE A 483 2.63 -15.96 -12.90
N ASN A 484 3.01 -16.72 -13.92
CA ASN A 484 3.66 -16.19 -15.12
C ASN A 484 2.74 -15.26 -15.94
N ALA A 485 3.26 -14.15 -16.44
CA ALA A 485 2.55 -13.09 -17.17
C ALA A 485 1.35 -12.47 -16.43
N LEU A 486 1.11 -12.82 -15.16
CA LEU A 486 -0.10 -12.43 -14.47
C LEU A 486 -0.08 -10.96 -14.02
N GLY A 487 1.11 -10.38 -13.83
CA GLY A 487 1.28 -8.95 -13.61
C GLY A 487 0.82 -8.12 -14.81
N TYR A 488 1.18 -8.55 -16.02
CA TYR A 488 0.69 -7.93 -17.26
C TYR A 488 -0.82 -8.14 -17.46
N VAL A 489 -1.31 -9.37 -17.25
CA VAL A 489 -2.73 -9.72 -17.40
C VAL A 489 -3.61 -8.87 -16.48
N GLN A 490 -3.25 -8.77 -15.20
CA GLN A 490 -4.01 -8.01 -14.22
C GLN A 490 -4.07 -6.52 -14.59
N ALA A 491 -2.98 -5.95 -15.11
CA ALA A 491 -2.93 -4.55 -15.55
C ALA A 491 -3.88 -4.29 -16.73
N SER A 492 -3.99 -5.23 -17.68
CA SER A 492 -4.88 -5.11 -18.84
C SER A 492 -6.39 -5.18 -18.52
N LYS A 493 -6.77 -5.60 -17.31
CA LYS A 493 -8.17 -5.82 -16.90
C LYS A 493 -8.69 -4.65 -16.06
N ARG A 494 -9.22 -3.62 -16.73
CA ARG A 494 -9.73 -2.40 -16.08
C ARG A 494 -10.93 -2.65 -15.16
N ASP A 495 -11.83 -3.56 -15.54
CA ASP A 495 -13.04 -3.89 -14.77
C ASP A 495 -12.82 -4.93 -13.66
N LYS A 496 -11.56 -5.22 -13.29
CA LYS A 496 -11.24 -6.17 -12.21
C LYS A 496 -11.78 -5.63 -10.87
N LYS A 497 -12.46 -6.50 -10.12
CA LYS A 497 -12.94 -6.20 -8.77
C LYS A 497 -12.22 -7.01 -7.71
N PHE A 498 -12.06 -8.30 -7.94
CA PHE A 498 -11.39 -9.20 -7.00
C PHE A 498 -10.31 -10.01 -7.71
N PHE A 499 -9.26 -10.32 -6.98
CA PHE A 499 -8.15 -11.13 -7.46
C PHE A 499 -7.68 -12.05 -6.34
N ALA A 500 -7.57 -13.34 -6.63
CA ALA A 500 -7.17 -14.36 -5.67
C ALA A 500 -6.43 -15.50 -6.37
N CYS A 501 -5.80 -16.38 -5.60
CA CYS A 501 -5.25 -17.63 -6.11
C CYS A 501 -5.60 -18.81 -5.22
N ALA A 502 -5.43 -20.01 -5.74
CA ALA A 502 -5.54 -21.23 -4.96
C ALA A 502 -4.44 -21.28 -3.88
N PRO A 503 -4.74 -21.73 -2.65
CA PRO A 503 -3.73 -21.97 -1.61
C PRO A 503 -2.57 -22.87 -2.04
N ASN A 504 -2.80 -23.82 -2.97
CA ASN A 504 -1.78 -24.69 -3.55
C ASN A 504 -1.09 -24.12 -4.81
N TYR A 505 -1.36 -22.87 -5.15
CA TYR A 505 -0.80 -22.14 -6.30
C TYR A 505 -1.16 -22.70 -7.69
N SER A 506 -2.06 -23.68 -7.77
CA SER A 506 -2.40 -24.36 -9.03
C SER A 506 -3.06 -23.45 -10.07
N TYR A 507 -3.74 -22.39 -9.62
CA TYR A 507 -4.33 -21.38 -10.48
C TYR A 507 -4.45 -20.03 -9.76
N ALA A 508 -4.59 -18.96 -10.54
CA ALA A 508 -5.05 -17.66 -10.09
C ALA A 508 -6.37 -17.30 -10.79
N ALA A 509 -7.19 -16.47 -10.16
CA ALA A 509 -8.50 -16.10 -10.68
C ALA A 509 -8.79 -14.62 -10.46
N LEU A 510 -9.26 -13.98 -11.53
CA LEU A 510 -9.65 -12.57 -11.56
C LEU A 510 -11.15 -12.49 -11.81
N CYS A 511 -11.84 -11.76 -10.95
CA CYS A 511 -13.27 -11.54 -11.02
C CYS A 511 -13.53 -10.08 -11.41
N GLU A 512 -14.32 -9.87 -12.47
CA GLU A 512 -14.74 -8.52 -12.85
C GLU A 512 -15.88 -8.02 -11.95
N CYS A 513 -16.25 -6.74 -12.08
CA CYS A 513 -17.42 -6.20 -11.37
C CYS A 513 -18.73 -6.94 -11.68
N LEU A 514 -18.84 -7.50 -12.89
CA LEU A 514 -20.05 -8.15 -13.41
C LEU A 514 -19.72 -9.41 -14.21
N ARG A 515 -20.48 -10.49 -13.97
CA ARG A 515 -20.61 -11.72 -14.79
C ARG A 515 -19.37 -12.57 -15.05
N ARG A 516 -18.18 -12.01 -15.23
CA ARG A 516 -17.03 -12.74 -15.77
C ARG A 516 -15.99 -13.05 -14.69
N VAL A 517 -15.56 -14.30 -14.68
CA VAL A 517 -14.44 -14.78 -13.88
C VAL A 517 -13.42 -15.42 -14.81
N PHE A 518 -12.19 -14.89 -14.81
CA PHE A 518 -11.06 -15.42 -15.56
C PHE A 518 -10.23 -16.33 -14.65
N ILE A 519 -9.88 -17.51 -15.14
CA ILE A 519 -9.10 -18.51 -14.40
C ILE A 519 -7.84 -18.80 -15.18
N TYR A 520 -6.69 -18.63 -14.55
CA TYR A 520 -5.35 -18.78 -15.11
C TYR A 520 -4.66 -19.95 -14.40
N ARG A 521 -4.61 -21.11 -15.05
CA ARG A 521 -3.98 -22.33 -14.51
C ARG A 521 -2.49 -22.37 -14.80
N GLN A 522 -1.72 -22.86 -13.84
CA GLN A 522 -0.30 -23.14 -14.01
C GLN A 522 -0.04 -24.18 -15.11
N PRO A 523 1.17 -24.23 -15.69
CA PRO A 523 1.52 -25.21 -16.70
C PRO A 523 1.33 -26.66 -16.23
N THR A 524 0.46 -27.40 -16.92
CA THR A 524 0.26 -28.85 -16.68
C THR A 524 0.79 -29.67 -17.85
N PRO A 525 1.39 -30.86 -17.61
CA PRO A 525 1.79 -31.77 -18.68
C PRO A 525 0.61 -32.11 -19.58
N MET A 526 0.84 -32.08 -20.89
CA MET A 526 -0.17 -32.50 -21.86
C MET A 526 0.07 -33.94 -22.28
N SER A 527 -1.01 -34.68 -22.50
CA SER A 527 -0.97 -36.00 -23.14
C SER A 527 -0.65 -35.92 -24.64
N THR A 528 -0.93 -34.78 -25.28
CA THR A 528 -0.69 -34.55 -26.70
C THR A 528 0.56 -33.71 -26.95
N VAL A 529 1.32 -34.09 -27.99
CA VAL A 529 2.53 -33.37 -28.43
C VAL A 529 2.12 -32.10 -29.19
N LEU A 530 2.31 -30.93 -28.59
CA LEU A 530 2.23 -29.66 -29.31
C LEU A 530 3.62 -29.21 -29.74
N TYR A 531 3.71 -28.56 -30.90
CA TYR A 531 4.95 -27.94 -31.38
C TYR A 531 4.78 -26.43 -31.45
N ASN A 532 5.75 -25.70 -30.92
CA ASN A 532 5.87 -24.28 -31.18
C ASN A 532 6.18 -24.08 -32.67
N ARG A 533 5.29 -23.40 -33.40
CA ARG A 533 5.43 -23.16 -34.84
C ARG A 533 6.61 -22.25 -35.23
N LYS A 534 7.08 -21.41 -34.31
CA LYS A 534 8.21 -20.49 -34.53
C LYS A 534 9.56 -21.16 -34.31
N GLU A 535 9.68 -22.03 -33.30
CA GLU A 535 10.95 -22.64 -32.90
C GLU A 535 11.07 -24.14 -33.22
N GLY A 536 9.97 -24.78 -33.65
CA GLY A 536 9.93 -26.23 -33.92
C GLY A 536 10.06 -27.11 -32.67
N ARG A 537 10.08 -26.51 -31.47
CA ARG A 537 10.25 -27.21 -30.18
C ARG A 537 8.95 -27.86 -29.72
N GLN A 538 9.07 -29.05 -29.13
CA GLN A 538 7.97 -29.71 -28.44
C GLN A 538 7.61 -28.98 -27.14
N VAL A 539 6.34 -28.61 -27.01
CA VAL A 539 5.74 -28.02 -25.81
C VAL A 539 5.14 -29.15 -24.99
N GLY A 540 5.83 -29.53 -23.91
CA GLY A 540 5.41 -30.63 -23.03
C GLY A 540 4.39 -30.22 -21.96
N GLN A 541 4.26 -28.92 -21.67
CA GLN A 541 3.36 -28.36 -20.66
C GLN A 541 2.68 -27.11 -21.22
N VAL A 542 1.43 -26.89 -20.86
CA VAL A 542 0.66 -25.70 -21.27
C VAL A 542 -0.07 -25.12 -20.08
N ALA A 543 0.07 -23.81 -19.89
CA ALA A 543 -0.80 -23.03 -19.01
C ALA A 543 -2.10 -22.70 -19.73
N LYS A 544 -3.22 -22.82 -19.02
CA LYS A 544 -4.55 -22.65 -19.59
C LYS A 544 -5.23 -21.40 -19.03
N GLN A 545 -5.94 -20.68 -19.89
CA GLN A 545 -6.90 -19.65 -19.49
C GLN A 545 -8.31 -20.20 -19.70
N GLN A 546 -9.18 -20.05 -18.72
CA GLN A 546 -10.61 -20.33 -18.83
C GLN A 546 -11.42 -19.10 -18.42
N VAL A 547 -12.66 -19.02 -18.89
CA VAL A 547 -13.59 -17.94 -18.55
C VAL A 547 -14.91 -18.56 -18.13
N ALA A 548 -15.35 -18.28 -16.90
CA ALA A 548 -16.69 -18.58 -16.43
C ALA A 548 -17.57 -17.34 -16.59
N SER A 549 -18.75 -17.53 -17.19
CA SER A 549 -19.78 -16.49 -17.29
C SER A 549 -20.93 -16.85 -16.35
N LEU A 550 -21.17 -15.99 -15.37
CA LEU A 550 -22.23 -16.14 -14.37
C LEU A 550 -23.55 -15.63 -14.92
N GLU A 551 -24.63 -16.38 -14.71
CA GLU A 551 -25.98 -16.04 -15.14
C GLU A 551 -26.63 -15.02 -14.18
N THR A 552 -26.08 -13.81 -14.13
CA THR A 552 -26.56 -12.73 -13.28
C THR A 552 -26.34 -11.35 -13.89
N ASN A 553 -27.12 -10.36 -13.44
CA ASN A 553 -26.91 -8.94 -13.72
C ASN A 553 -26.48 -8.17 -12.47
N ASP A 554 -26.47 -8.83 -11.32
CA ASP A 554 -26.12 -8.22 -10.05
C ASP A 554 -24.61 -8.01 -9.95
N ALA A 555 -24.21 -6.94 -9.27
CA ALA A 555 -22.81 -6.69 -8.94
C ALA A 555 -22.25 -7.82 -8.06
N ILE A 556 -21.01 -8.20 -8.32
CA ILE A 556 -20.31 -9.20 -7.52
C ILE A 556 -19.87 -8.52 -6.22
N LEU A 557 -20.31 -9.05 -5.08
CA LEU A 557 -20.05 -8.52 -3.73
C LEU A 557 -18.95 -9.28 -2.99
N GLY A 558 -18.67 -10.52 -3.37
CA GLY A 558 -17.61 -11.28 -2.74
C GLY A 558 -17.04 -12.36 -3.63
N PHE A 559 -15.79 -12.73 -3.35
CA PHE A 559 -15.02 -13.66 -4.17
C PHE A 559 -14.02 -14.41 -3.29
N GLN A 560 -14.05 -15.74 -3.33
CA GLN A 560 -13.12 -16.58 -2.58
C GLN A 560 -12.63 -17.74 -3.44
N ALA A 561 -11.32 -18.02 -3.35
CA ALA A 561 -10.67 -19.08 -4.10
C ALA A 561 -10.14 -20.18 -3.17
N THR A 562 -10.39 -21.42 -3.53
CA THR A 562 -9.88 -22.61 -2.82
C THR A 562 -9.15 -23.52 -3.80
N ASN A 563 -8.55 -24.59 -3.32
CA ASN A 563 -7.84 -25.52 -4.20
C ASN A 563 -8.77 -26.19 -5.22
N GLU A 564 -10.05 -26.36 -4.92
CA GLU A 564 -11.00 -27.10 -5.76
C GLU A 564 -12.07 -26.21 -6.40
N ARG A 565 -12.38 -25.05 -5.79
CA ARG A 565 -13.59 -24.28 -6.06
C ARG A 565 -13.31 -22.77 -6.07
N LEU A 566 -14.12 -22.04 -6.83
CA LEU A 566 -14.30 -20.59 -6.67
C LEU A 566 -15.72 -20.32 -6.18
N PHE A 567 -15.84 -19.43 -5.21
CA PHE A 567 -17.11 -18.93 -4.71
C PHE A 567 -17.29 -17.48 -5.11
N VAL A 568 -18.44 -17.16 -5.68
CA VAL A 568 -18.76 -15.79 -6.13
C VAL A 568 -20.10 -15.37 -5.55
N LEU A 569 -20.08 -14.34 -4.71
CA LEU A 569 -21.26 -13.83 -4.02
C LEU A 569 -21.80 -12.61 -4.77
N THR A 570 -23.11 -12.57 -4.95
CA THR A 570 -23.88 -11.39 -5.38
C THR A 570 -24.89 -11.03 -4.29
N ALA A 571 -25.65 -9.96 -4.48
CA ALA A 571 -26.68 -9.56 -3.50
C ALA A 571 -27.70 -10.67 -3.21
N LYS A 572 -28.02 -11.53 -4.19
CA LYS A 572 -29.11 -12.52 -4.10
C LYS A 572 -28.71 -13.96 -4.40
N ASN A 573 -27.51 -14.19 -4.91
CA ASN A 573 -27.04 -15.50 -5.33
C ASN A 573 -25.61 -15.76 -4.87
N LEU A 574 -25.32 -17.00 -4.55
CA LEU A 574 -23.97 -17.54 -4.38
C LEU A 574 -23.70 -18.53 -5.50
N PHE A 575 -22.65 -18.26 -6.28
CA PHE A 575 -22.19 -19.12 -7.36
C PHE A 575 -21.01 -19.96 -6.90
N LEU A 576 -20.98 -21.21 -7.32
CA LEU A 576 -19.89 -22.14 -7.10
C LEU A 576 -19.35 -22.59 -8.46
N ILE A 577 -18.08 -22.32 -8.75
CA ILE A 577 -17.39 -22.80 -9.94
C ILE A 577 -16.43 -23.91 -9.52
N LYS A 578 -16.62 -25.13 -10.03
CA LYS A 578 -15.71 -26.25 -9.77
C LYS A 578 -14.49 -26.13 -10.69
N ILE A 579 -13.30 -26.02 -10.09
CA ILE A 579 -12.03 -25.86 -10.80
C ILE A 579 -11.40 -27.22 -11.06
N ASN A 580 -11.25 -28.07 -10.05
CA ASN A 580 -10.67 -29.39 -10.24
C ASN A 580 -11.78 -30.44 -10.35
N THR A 581 -11.88 -31.08 -11.51
CA THR A 581 -12.84 -32.16 -11.80
C THR A 581 -12.31 -33.54 -11.48
N GLU A 582 -11.02 -33.66 -11.14
CA GLU A 582 -10.41 -34.91 -10.72
C GLU A 582 -10.59 -35.10 -9.20
N ASN A 583 -11.75 -35.65 -8.84
CA ASN A 583 -11.98 -36.47 -7.66
C ASN A 583 -13.17 -37.39 -7.95
#